data_AF-A0A3C0G8J7-F1
#
_entry.id   AF-A0A3C0G8J7-F1
#
_cell.length_a   1.000
_cell.length_b   1.000
_cell.length_c   1.000
_cell.angle_alpha   90.00
_cell.angle_beta   90.00
_cell.angle_gamma   90.00
#
_symmetry.space_group_name_H-M   'P 1'
#
loop_
_entity.id
_entity.type
_entity.pdbx_description
1 polymer ?
#
loop_
_entity_poly.entity_id
_entity_poly.type
_entity_poly.pdbx_seq_one_letter_code
_entity_poly.pdbx_strand_id
1 'polypeptide(L)'
;YGFNKSHAVSYAICAYWSAYAKAHHPLEFYCNYLLHSSGKPDPQQEVKQLVNDAKNVDIYISPPSFKAMNTYTDIIDEKICFGFLDVKTVGLKQVEKMKSVIAEAEELYNKPFADWTWYEFLILASSKCNSRMIIALISIGFFHKFPESRQRMLDELDTWSNITKKEQEWAVDNISDFDSLVSLLKAMSPTKKSGGATHNAKRSQIISDLVIHCENPSYSLRDEPEWVVRTEENYLGVSLSHSRIESYNTSLANTTIKEFSSGKRGNVKMAVTISDVKKYVTKRGKMKGVEMAFICAEDHTGTIDTITVFADNWQKFKNVLYEGNNVILKGQDSRNIRNQIDDGFIVEDVIELS
;
A
#
# COMPACT_ATOMS: atom_id res chain seq x y z
N TYR A 1 28.87 -0.18 -35.98
CA TYR A 1 28.49 -0.09 -34.56
C TYR A 1 29.70 0.11 -33.63
N GLY A 2 30.72 0.90 -34.03
CA GLY A 2 31.82 1.22 -33.10
C GLY A 2 31.32 2.13 -31.98
N PHE A 3 31.61 1.80 -30.72
CA PHE A 3 31.20 2.56 -29.53
C PHE A 3 32.43 3.02 -28.74
N ASN A 4 32.36 4.18 -28.09
CA ASN A 4 33.51 4.74 -27.37
C ASN A 4 33.82 3.93 -26.11
N LYS A 5 35.01 3.31 -26.07
CA LYS A 5 35.44 2.42 -24.98
C LYS A 5 35.59 3.16 -23.64
N SER A 6 36.15 4.37 -23.62
CA SER A 6 36.36 5.08 -22.33
C SER A 6 35.03 5.41 -21.66
N HIS A 7 34.06 5.86 -22.45
CA HIS A 7 32.70 6.13 -21.98
C HIS A 7 32.02 4.83 -21.51
N ALA A 8 32.07 3.76 -22.33
CA ALA A 8 31.46 2.48 -21.96
C ALA A 8 32.02 1.89 -20.66
N VAL A 9 33.35 1.96 -20.47
CA VAL A 9 34.00 1.42 -19.25
C VAL A 9 33.57 2.20 -18.01
N SER A 10 33.50 3.53 -18.07
CA SER A 10 33.07 4.33 -16.91
C SER A 10 31.64 3.99 -16.46
N TYR A 11 30.69 3.84 -17.39
CA TYR A 11 29.32 3.44 -17.04
C TYR A 11 29.23 1.98 -16.59
N ALA A 12 30.04 1.08 -17.17
CA ALA A 12 30.10 -0.31 -16.75
C ALA A 12 30.57 -0.45 -15.29
N ILE A 13 31.51 0.39 -14.84
CA ILE A 13 31.95 0.43 -13.44
C ILE A 13 30.79 0.84 -12.52
N CYS A 14 30.02 1.87 -12.87
CA CYS A 14 28.83 2.27 -12.10
C CYS A 14 27.79 1.13 -12.03
N ALA A 15 27.50 0.50 -13.18
CA ALA A 15 26.56 -0.63 -13.24
C ALA A 15 27.04 -1.82 -12.41
N TYR A 16 28.34 -2.12 -12.43
CA TYR A 16 28.94 -3.17 -11.60
C TYR A 16 28.72 -2.89 -10.11
N TRP A 17 28.99 -1.67 -9.64
CA TRP A 17 28.80 -1.33 -8.23
C TRP A 17 27.33 -1.35 -7.80
N SER A 18 26.40 -0.90 -8.65
CA SER A 18 24.96 -1.04 -8.40
C SER A 18 24.55 -2.52 -8.30
N ALA A 19 25.03 -3.37 -9.22
CA ALA A 19 24.74 -4.80 -9.19
C ALA A 19 25.37 -5.49 -7.96
N TYR A 20 26.59 -5.11 -7.58
CA TYR A 20 27.26 -5.60 -6.38
C TYR A 20 26.49 -5.24 -5.12
N ALA A 21 26.05 -3.98 -4.97
CA ALA A 21 25.24 -3.55 -3.84
C ALA A 21 23.91 -4.30 -3.78
N LYS A 22 23.22 -4.46 -4.92
CA LYS A 22 21.98 -5.24 -4.98
C LYS A 22 22.18 -6.71 -4.60
N ALA A 23 23.30 -7.32 -4.97
CA ALA A 23 23.59 -8.73 -4.69
C ALA A 23 24.02 -9.00 -3.24
N HIS A 24 24.78 -8.09 -2.63
CA HIS A 24 25.40 -8.31 -1.31
C HIS A 24 24.74 -7.52 -0.16
N HIS A 25 24.07 -6.41 -0.48
CA HIS A 25 23.41 -5.51 0.48
C HIS A 25 22.02 -5.10 -0.05
N PRO A 26 21.13 -6.07 -0.34
CA PRO A 26 19.86 -5.80 -1.01
C PRO A 26 18.96 -4.87 -0.18
N LEU A 27 18.92 -5.04 1.14
CA LEU A 27 18.09 -4.23 2.03
C LEU A 27 18.46 -2.74 1.96
N GLU A 28 19.75 -2.44 2.09
CA GLU A 28 20.30 -1.09 1.99
C GLU A 28 20.17 -0.53 0.57
N PHE A 29 20.34 -1.39 -0.45
CA PHE A 29 20.14 -1.01 -1.84
C PHE A 29 18.71 -0.51 -2.09
N TYR A 30 17.69 -1.29 -1.74
CA TYR A 30 16.30 -0.88 -1.96
C TYR A 30 15.92 0.32 -1.10
N CYS A 31 16.32 0.36 0.16
CA CYS A 31 16.05 1.49 1.05
C CYS A 31 16.58 2.80 0.47
N ASN A 32 17.83 2.80 0.01
CA ASN A 32 18.47 3.99 -0.53
C ASN A 32 17.86 4.43 -1.88
N TYR A 33 17.50 3.48 -2.75
CA TYR A 33 16.80 3.80 -4.00
C TYR A 33 15.40 4.37 -3.77
N LEU A 34 14.64 3.82 -2.81
CA LEU A 34 13.32 4.34 -2.45
C LEU A 34 13.41 5.75 -1.86
N LEU A 35 14.37 6.00 -0.97
CA LEU A 35 14.65 7.32 -0.40
C LEU A 35 14.87 8.41 -1.47
N HIS A 36 15.48 8.04 -2.60
CA HIS A 36 15.79 8.94 -3.71
C HIS A 36 14.83 8.87 -4.90
N SER A 37 13.74 8.09 -4.80
CA SER A 37 12.75 7.91 -5.87
C SER A 37 12.02 9.22 -6.24
N SER A 38 11.83 10.12 -5.27
CA SER A 38 11.16 11.41 -5.45
C SER A 38 11.83 12.34 -6.47
N GLY A 39 13.13 12.15 -6.75
CA GLY A 39 13.88 12.93 -7.73
C GLY A 39 13.78 12.44 -9.18
N LYS A 40 13.03 11.37 -9.43
CA LYS A 40 12.91 10.75 -10.76
C LYS A 40 11.83 11.44 -11.63
N PRO A 41 11.87 11.29 -12.97
CA PRO A 41 10.86 11.86 -13.86
C PRO A 41 9.43 11.38 -13.56
N ASP A 42 9.28 10.10 -13.22
CA ASP A 42 8.03 9.51 -12.73
C ASP A 42 8.28 8.80 -11.38
N PRO A 43 8.16 9.53 -10.26
CA PRO A 43 8.40 8.96 -8.94
C PRO A 43 7.45 7.82 -8.58
N GLN A 44 6.20 7.86 -9.05
CA GLN A 44 5.19 6.86 -8.67
C GLN A 44 5.49 5.53 -9.36
N GLN A 45 5.82 5.58 -10.65
CA GLN A 45 6.25 4.39 -11.37
C GLN A 45 7.54 3.80 -10.79
N GLU A 46 8.51 4.64 -10.43
CA GLU A 46 9.77 4.19 -9.81
C GLU A 46 9.52 3.48 -8.48
N VAL A 47 8.71 4.08 -7.58
CA VAL A 47 8.37 3.47 -6.28
C VAL A 47 7.69 2.13 -6.49
N LYS A 48 6.69 2.04 -7.38
CA LYS A 48 5.98 0.80 -7.68
C LYS A 48 6.95 -0.28 -8.18
N GLN A 49 7.84 0.05 -9.11
CA GLN A 49 8.82 -0.90 -9.65
C GLN A 49 9.80 -1.38 -8.58
N LEU A 50 10.33 -0.48 -7.74
CA LEU A 50 11.26 -0.82 -6.67
C LEU A 50 10.60 -1.72 -5.61
N VAL A 51 9.36 -1.44 -5.22
CA VAL A 51 8.61 -2.24 -4.25
C VAL A 51 8.35 -3.65 -4.79
N ASN A 52 7.93 -3.74 -6.04
CA ASN A 52 7.70 -5.02 -6.71
C ASN A 52 8.99 -5.83 -6.90
N ASP A 53 10.10 -5.19 -7.28
CA ASP A 53 11.39 -5.85 -7.43
C ASP A 53 11.97 -6.31 -6.08
N ALA A 54 11.81 -5.52 -5.01
CA ALA A 54 12.17 -5.93 -3.65
C ALA A 54 11.38 -7.16 -3.20
N LYS A 55 10.09 -7.22 -3.54
CA LYS A 55 9.21 -8.37 -3.25
C LYS A 55 9.68 -9.66 -3.93
N ASN A 56 10.22 -9.58 -5.15
CA ASN A 56 10.77 -10.73 -5.87
C ASN A 56 11.97 -11.37 -5.14
N VAL A 57 12.66 -10.62 -4.27
CA VAL A 57 13.77 -11.10 -3.43
C VAL A 57 13.42 -11.17 -1.94
N ASP A 58 12.13 -11.30 -1.61
CA ASP A 58 11.60 -11.47 -0.25
C ASP A 58 11.86 -10.30 0.70
N ILE A 59 12.04 -9.09 0.15
CA ILE A 59 12.14 -7.86 0.93
C ILE A 59 10.79 -7.14 0.87
N TYR A 60 10.13 -7.05 2.01
CA TYR A 60 8.85 -6.39 2.16
C TYR A 60 9.01 -5.00 2.75
N ILE A 61 8.34 -4.03 2.16
CA ILE A 61 8.35 -2.63 2.58
C ILE A 61 7.09 -2.37 3.40
N SER A 62 7.26 -1.69 4.53
CA SER A 62 6.17 -1.35 5.45
C SER A 62 5.80 0.12 5.34
N PRO A 63 4.57 0.51 5.77
CA PRO A 63 4.22 1.91 6.01
C PRO A 63 5.17 2.56 7.03
N PRO A 64 5.05 3.88 7.26
CA PRO A 64 5.83 4.54 8.31
C PRO A 64 5.69 3.86 9.67
N SER A 65 6.79 3.79 10.40
CA SER A 65 6.81 3.10 11.68
C SER A 65 6.11 3.93 12.74
N PHE A 66 5.06 3.37 13.34
CA PHE A 66 4.39 3.98 14.49
C PHE A 66 5.36 4.27 15.64
N LYS A 67 6.29 3.35 15.92
CA LYS A 67 7.24 3.49 17.03
C LYS A 67 8.37 4.45 16.70
N ALA A 68 8.99 4.32 15.53
CA ALA A 68 10.18 5.10 15.19
C ALA A 68 9.85 6.51 14.67
N MET A 69 8.61 6.72 14.18
CA MET A 69 8.16 7.99 13.63
C MET A 69 9.14 8.56 12.59
N ASN A 70 9.66 7.71 11.69
CA ASN A 70 10.69 8.08 10.73
C ASN A 70 10.16 9.09 9.69
N THR A 71 10.86 10.21 9.54
CA THR A 71 10.47 11.25 8.58
C THR A 71 10.72 10.81 7.14
N TYR A 72 11.81 10.09 6.91
CA TYR A 72 12.27 9.59 5.62
C TYR A 72 12.25 8.06 5.60
N THR A 73 12.23 7.46 4.40
CA THR A 73 12.41 6.01 4.24
C THR A 73 13.71 5.57 4.93
N ASP A 74 13.61 4.53 5.76
CA ASP A 74 14.74 4.02 6.54
C ASP A 74 14.57 2.52 6.85
N ILE A 75 15.65 1.89 7.31
CA ILE A 75 15.64 0.51 7.79
C ILE A 75 15.41 0.50 9.30
N ILE A 76 14.28 -0.06 9.73
CA ILE A 76 13.88 -0.19 11.12
C ILE A 76 13.58 -1.66 11.40
N ASP A 77 14.23 -2.21 12.43
CA ASP A 77 14.07 -3.62 12.83
C ASP A 77 14.23 -4.60 11.64
N GLU A 78 15.29 -4.40 10.85
CA GLU A 78 15.62 -5.17 9.63
C GLU A 78 14.57 -5.11 8.51
N LYS A 79 13.68 -4.11 8.54
CA LYS A 79 12.65 -3.90 7.52
C LYS A 79 12.74 -2.50 6.95
N ILE A 80 12.45 -2.37 5.66
CA ILE A 80 12.34 -1.04 5.04
C ILE A 80 10.99 -0.47 5.43
N CYS A 81 10.99 0.70 6.05
CA CYS A 81 9.79 1.46 6.36
C CYS A 81 9.79 2.74 5.53
N PHE A 82 8.68 3.02 4.85
CA PHE A 82 8.48 4.34 4.25
C PHE A 82 8.56 5.43 5.33
N GLY A 83 9.01 6.62 4.95
CA GLY A 83 8.94 7.81 5.79
C GLY A 83 7.58 8.49 5.68
N PHE A 84 7.28 9.35 6.65
CA PHE A 84 6.12 10.22 6.56
C PHE A 84 6.08 11.05 5.27
N LEU A 85 7.24 11.46 4.75
CA LEU A 85 7.32 12.26 3.53
C LEU A 85 7.09 11.47 2.24
N ASP A 86 7.09 10.13 2.31
CA ASP A 86 6.74 9.26 1.18
C ASP A 86 5.22 9.14 1.02
N VAL A 87 4.45 9.56 2.03
CA VAL A 87 2.99 9.62 1.98
C VAL A 87 2.55 10.89 1.26
N LYS A 88 1.89 10.75 0.11
CA LYS A 88 1.29 11.88 -0.62
C LYS A 88 0.42 12.69 0.33
N THR A 89 0.45 14.02 0.17
CA THR A 89 -0.23 15.03 1.00
C THR A 89 0.38 15.32 2.37
N VAL A 90 1.42 14.58 2.79
CA VAL A 90 2.13 14.82 4.05
C VAL A 90 3.38 15.67 3.81
N GLY A 91 3.49 16.78 4.54
CA GLY A 91 4.62 17.71 4.47
C GLY A 91 5.39 17.81 5.77
N LEU A 92 6.66 18.23 5.70
CA LEU A 92 7.58 18.27 6.83
C LEU A 92 7.01 19.00 8.06
N LYS A 93 6.39 20.18 7.85
CA LYS A 93 5.76 20.95 8.95
C LYS A 93 4.64 20.19 9.66
N GLN A 94 3.89 19.35 8.94
CA GLN A 94 2.82 18.55 9.55
C GLN A 94 3.42 17.42 10.40
N VAL A 95 4.51 16.81 9.94
CA VAL A 95 5.25 15.78 10.67
C VAL A 95 5.87 16.36 11.95
N GLU A 96 6.55 17.50 11.85
CA GLU A 96 7.12 18.19 13.02
C GLU A 96 6.04 18.54 14.05
N LYS A 97 4.89 19.04 13.60
CA LYS A 97 3.75 19.34 14.46
C LYS A 97 3.19 18.07 15.12
N MET A 98 3.07 16.96 14.40
CA MET A 98 2.60 15.70 14.97
C MET A 98 3.55 15.20 16.05
N LYS A 99 4.85 15.24 15.79
CA LYS A 99 5.89 14.87 16.77
C LYS A 99 5.83 15.74 18.02
N SER A 100 5.66 17.05 17.87
CA SER A 100 5.55 17.95 19.03
C SER A 100 4.28 17.67 19.85
N VAL A 101 3.14 17.47 19.18
CA VAL A 101 1.87 17.13 19.83
C VAL A 101 1.96 15.82 20.60
N ILE A 102 2.61 14.80 20.03
CA ILE A 102 2.81 13.51 20.69
C ILE A 102 3.71 13.68 21.92
N ALA A 103 4.84 14.38 21.79
CA ALA A 103 5.76 14.60 22.91
C ALA A 103 5.09 15.35 24.08
N GLU A 104 4.32 16.41 23.80
CA GLU A 104 3.54 17.13 24.81
C GLU A 104 2.52 16.22 25.52
N ALA A 105 1.89 15.32 24.78
CA ALA A 105 0.90 14.41 25.33
C ALA A 105 1.53 13.22 26.09
N GLU A 106 2.72 12.73 25.69
CA GLU A 106 3.48 11.75 26.46
C GLU A 106 3.85 12.27 27.85
N GLU A 107 4.27 13.55 27.93
CA GLU A 107 4.59 14.21 29.20
C GLU A 107 3.35 14.36 30.09
N LEU A 108 2.23 14.80 29.51
CA LEU A 108 0.98 14.99 30.25
C LEU A 108 0.36 13.67 30.71
N TYR A 109 0.43 12.63 29.88
CA TYR A 109 -0.20 11.33 30.13
C TYR A 109 0.73 10.34 30.86
N ASN A 110 2.02 10.66 30.98
CA ASN A 110 3.05 9.82 31.59
C ASN A 110 3.05 8.37 31.03
N LYS A 111 2.89 8.24 29.71
CA LYS A 111 2.87 6.97 28.99
C LYS A 111 3.60 7.12 27.65
N PRO A 112 4.61 6.29 27.34
CA PRO A 112 5.31 6.34 26.06
C PRO A 112 4.37 6.11 24.88
N PHE A 113 4.54 6.88 23.80
CA PHE A 113 3.74 6.82 22.58
C PHE A 113 3.72 5.40 22.00
N ALA A 114 4.86 4.70 22.06
CA ALA A 114 4.99 3.33 21.60
C ALA A 114 3.96 2.36 22.23
N ASP A 115 3.51 2.65 23.45
CA ASP A 115 2.55 1.85 24.21
C ASP A 115 1.11 2.37 24.12
N TRP A 116 0.89 3.46 23.37
CA TRP A 116 -0.45 4.01 23.22
C TRP A 116 -1.35 3.07 22.45
N THR A 117 -2.66 3.11 22.74
CA THR A 117 -3.76 2.53 21.97
C THR A 117 -4.25 3.49 20.89
N TRP A 118 -5.08 2.99 19.96
CA TRP A 118 -5.75 3.85 18.98
C TRP A 118 -6.62 4.92 19.68
N TYR A 119 -7.38 4.51 20.70
CA TYR A 119 -8.20 5.41 21.50
C TYR A 119 -7.39 6.54 22.12
N GLU A 120 -6.23 6.24 22.72
CA GLU A 120 -5.37 7.27 23.33
C GLU A 120 -4.84 8.25 22.28
N PHE A 121 -4.40 7.77 21.12
CA PHE A 121 -4.00 8.64 20.01
C PHE A 121 -5.15 9.54 19.53
N LEU A 122 -6.35 8.96 19.39
CA LEU A 122 -7.56 9.68 18.95
C LEU A 122 -7.87 10.85 19.89
N ILE A 123 -7.88 10.62 21.21
CA ILE A 123 -8.26 11.65 22.18
C ILE A 123 -7.14 12.67 22.40
N LEU A 124 -5.88 12.22 22.56
CA LEU A 124 -4.77 13.08 22.99
C LEU A 124 -4.15 13.91 21.85
N ALA A 125 -4.11 13.37 20.63
CA ALA A 125 -3.30 13.91 19.55
C ALA A 125 -4.09 14.26 18.28
N SER A 126 -5.13 13.51 17.93
CA SER A 126 -5.71 13.57 16.57
C SER A 126 -6.24 14.97 16.19
N SER A 127 -6.95 15.64 17.10
CA SER A 127 -7.58 16.95 16.87
C SER A 127 -6.56 18.10 16.73
N LYS A 128 -5.33 17.91 17.23
CA LYS A 128 -4.23 18.89 17.16
C LYS A 128 -3.41 18.72 15.88
N CYS A 129 -3.52 17.59 15.20
CA CYS A 129 -2.80 17.26 13.98
C CYS A 129 -3.58 17.66 12.72
N ASN A 130 -2.94 17.54 11.55
CA ASN A 130 -3.62 17.79 10.28
C ASN A 130 -4.53 16.61 9.94
N SER A 131 -5.83 16.86 9.73
CA SER A 131 -6.82 15.80 9.45
C SER A 131 -6.53 15.01 8.18
N ARG A 132 -6.08 15.66 7.10
CA ARG A 132 -5.73 14.97 5.84
C ARG A 132 -4.57 14.01 6.03
N MET A 133 -3.56 14.41 6.81
CA MET A 133 -2.43 13.54 7.15
C MET A 133 -2.88 12.34 7.97
N ILE A 134 -3.73 12.52 8.98
CA ILE A 134 -4.22 11.38 9.80
C ILE A 134 -5.05 10.42 8.96
N ILE A 135 -5.96 10.92 8.11
CA ILE A 135 -6.74 10.08 7.20
C ILE A 135 -5.82 9.28 6.28
N ALA A 136 -4.78 9.90 5.72
CA ALA A 136 -3.80 9.21 4.90
C ALA A 136 -3.07 8.11 5.69
N LEU A 137 -2.59 8.42 6.89
CA LEU A 137 -1.88 7.47 7.76
C LEU A 137 -2.74 6.26 8.16
N ILE A 138 -4.00 6.49 8.54
CA ILE A 138 -4.95 5.40 8.80
C ILE A 138 -5.11 4.55 7.55
N SER A 139 -5.38 5.19 6.40
CA SER A 139 -5.66 4.49 5.14
C SER A 139 -4.51 3.58 4.69
N ILE A 140 -3.25 3.99 4.91
CA ILE A 140 -2.08 3.21 4.53
C ILE A 140 -1.62 2.19 5.58
N GLY A 141 -2.34 2.05 6.70
CA GLY A 141 -1.98 1.08 7.75
C GLY A 141 -0.83 1.51 8.66
N PHE A 142 -0.57 2.81 8.83
CA PHE A 142 0.37 3.31 9.86
C PHE A 142 0.04 2.76 11.25
N PHE A 143 -1.26 2.60 11.53
CA PHE A 143 -1.81 2.15 12.80
C PHE A 143 -2.06 0.62 12.86
N HIS A 144 -1.46 -0.18 11.97
CA HIS A 144 -1.69 -1.63 11.88
C HIS A 144 -1.36 -2.45 13.15
N LYS A 145 -0.60 -1.87 14.10
CA LYS A 145 -0.34 -2.53 15.39
C LYS A 145 -1.62 -2.67 16.24
N PHE A 146 -2.66 -1.90 15.92
CA PHE A 146 -3.93 -1.89 16.63
C PHE A 146 -4.91 -2.91 16.04
N PRO A 147 -5.79 -3.49 16.86
CA PRO A 147 -6.77 -4.48 16.41
C PRO A 147 -7.92 -3.87 15.58
N GLU A 148 -8.14 -2.56 15.67
CA GLU A 148 -9.17 -1.88 14.90
C GLU A 148 -8.85 -1.89 13.40
N SER A 149 -9.88 -2.01 12.57
CA SER A 149 -9.76 -1.86 11.12
C SER A 149 -9.53 -0.38 10.74
N ARG A 150 -8.95 -0.14 9.56
CA ARG A 150 -8.78 1.22 9.03
C ARG A 150 -10.13 1.94 8.92
N GLN A 151 -11.16 1.24 8.45
CA GLN A 151 -12.52 1.80 8.36
C GLN A 151 -13.08 2.21 9.71
N ARG A 152 -12.86 1.41 10.77
CA ARG A 152 -13.29 1.78 12.13
C ARG A 152 -12.55 3.02 12.62
N MET A 153 -11.23 3.08 12.45
CA MET A 153 -10.44 4.25 12.85
C MET A 153 -10.87 5.52 12.10
N LEU A 154 -11.21 5.41 10.80
CA LEU A 154 -11.73 6.54 10.02
C LEU A 154 -13.10 7.02 10.51
N ASP A 155 -14.01 6.09 10.82
CA ASP A 155 -15.34 6.39 11.37
C ASP A 155 -15.25 7.05 12.75
N GLU A 156 -14.38 6.54 13.61
CA GLU A 156 -14.13 7.10 14.93
C GLU A 156 -13.46 8.49 14.85
N LEU A 157 -12.56 8.70 13.89
CA LEU A 157 -11.97 10.01 13.63
C LEU A 157 -13.02 11.04 13.16
N ASP A 158 -13.93 10.64 12.27
CA ASP A 158 -15.03 11.49 11.82
C ASP A 158 -15.98 11.81 12.98
N THR A 159 -16.35 10.80 13.78
CA THR A 159 -17.14 10.97 15.01
C THR A 159 -16.47 11.95 15.96
N TRP A 160 -15.17 11.80 16.21
CA TRP A 160 -14.40 12.67 17.09
C TRP A 160 -14.33 14.12 16.59
N SER A 161 -14.32 14.32 15.27
CA SER A 161 -14.36 15.66 14.66
C SER A 161 -15.65 16.43 14.96
N ASN A 162 -16.74 15.72 15.28
CA ASN A 162 -18.02 16.30 15.67
C ASN A 162 -18.10 16.68 17.16
N ILE A 163 -17.05 16.42 17.94
CA ILE A 163 -16.95 16.78 19.37
C ILE A 163 -16.41 18.20 19.53
N THR A 164 -17.02 19.01 20.42
CA THR A 164 -16.58 20.40 20.62
C THR A 164 -15.30 20.46 21.45
N LYS A 165 -14.53 21.56 21.33
CA LYS A 165 -13.28 21.74 22.08
C LYS A 165 -13.43 21.54 23.61
N LYS A 166 -14.50 22.05 24.20
CA LYS A 166 -14.76 21.90 25.66
C LYS A 166 -15.07 20.46 26.07
N GLU A 167 -15.69 19.70 25.18
CA GLU A 167 -15.97 18.28 25.37
C GLU A 167 -14.71 17.44 25.17
N GLN A 168 -13.84 17.83 24.22
CA GLN A 168 -12.51 17.23 24.05
C GLN A 168 -11.61 17.48 25.26
N GLU A 169 -11.61 18.70 25.83
CA GLU A 169 -10.91 19.01 27.09
C GLU A 169 -11.39 18.10 28.22
N TRP A 170 -12.70 17.99 28.41
CA TRP A 170 -13.28 17.07 29.41
C TRP A 170 -12.85 15.63 29.15
N ALA A 171 -12.84 15.17 27.91
CA ALA A 171 -12.43 13.82 27.56
C ALA A 171 -10.95 13.53 27.87
N VAL A 172 -10.06 14.50 27.63
CA VAL A 172 -8.63 14.38 27.98
C VAL A 172 -8.47 14.24 29.49
N ASP A 173 -9.22 15.02 30.28
CA ASP A 173 -9.16 14.96 31.75
C ASP A 173 -9.66 13.63 32.33
N ASN A 174 -10.55 12.91 31.62
CA ASN A 174 -11.16 11.66 32.07
C ASN A 174 -10.70 10.44 31.24
N ILE A 175 -9.64 10.58 30.44
CA ILE A 175 -9.25 9.54 29.48
C ILE A 175 -8.93 8.19 30.14
N SER A 176 -8.33 8.23 31.33
CA SER A 176 -7.91 7.04 32.10
C SER A 176 -9.07 6.20 32.64
N ASP A 177 -10.28 6.76 32.68
CA ASP A 177 -11.47 6.06 33.19
C ASP A 177 -12.16 5.20 32.13
N PHE A 178 -11.71 5.28 30.88
CA PHE A 178 -12.36 4.68 29.71
C PHE A 178 -11.35 3.99 28.79
N ASP A 179 -11.80 2.93 28.11
CA ASP A 179 -10.97 2.11 27.21
C ASP A 179 -11.29 2.32 25.72
N SER A 180 -12.38 3.01 25.43
CA SER A 180 -12.97 3.08 24.09
C SER A 180 -13.74 4.39 23.88
N LEU A 181 -13.81 4.84 22.63
CA LEU A 181 -14.56 6.04 22.27
C LEU A 181 -16.02 5.94 22.72
N VAL A 182 -16.67 4.78 22.52
CA VAL A 182 -18.08 4.56 22.88
C VAL A 182 -18.32 4.76 24.38
N SER A 183 -17.47 4.17 25.23
CA SER A 183 -17.61 4.29 26.68
C SER A 183 -17.44 5.74 27.16
N LEU A 184 -16.46 6.46 26.60
CA LEU A 184 -16.23 7.87 26.83
C LEU A 184 -17.43 8.72 26.38
N LEU A 185 -17.96 8.51 25.16
CA LEU A 185 -19.11 9.26 24.64
C LEU A 185 -20.36 9.06 25.51
N LYS A 186 -20.59 7.84 26.03
CA LYS A 186 -21.68 7.55 26.96
C LYS A 186 -21.58 8.36 28.26
N ALA A 187 -20.39 8.40 28.86
CA ALA A 187 -20.15 9.18 30.07
C ALA A 187 -20.22 10.69 29.82
N MET A 188 -19.82 11.12 28.63
CA MET A 188 -19.84 12.52 28.22
C MET A 188 -21.25 13.05 27.91
N SER A 189 -22.15 12.19 27.41
CA SER A 189 -23.48 12.57 26.90
C SER A 189 -24.35 13.39 27.87
N PRO A 190 -24.45 13.06 29.18
CA PRO A 190 -25.27 13.84 30.11
C PRO A 190 -24.84 15.31 30.21
N THR A 191 -25.72 16.17 30.73
CA THR A 191 -25.37 17.58 30.95
C THR A 191 -24.40 17.74 32.11
N LYS A 192 -23.68 18.87 32.16
CA LYS A 192 -22.80 19.22 33.29
C LYS A 192 -23.48 19.16 34.66
N LYS A 193 -24.78 19.47 34.74
CA LYS A 193 -25.56 19.36 35.99
C LYS A 193 -25.76 17.91 36.45
N SER A 194 -25.63 16.97 35.52
CA SER A 194 -25.85 15.54 35.70
C SER A 194 -24.53 14.74 35.63
N GLY A 195 -23.38 15.42 35.71
CA GLY A 195 -22.06 14.79 35.72
C GLY A 195 -21.43 14.49 34.36
N GLY A 196 -22.06 14.86 33.24
CA GLY A 196 -21.46 14.72 31.90
C GLY A 196 -20.80 16.02 31.41
N ALA A 197 -20.42 16.08 30.13
CA ALA A 197 -19.72 17.26 29.57
C ALA A 197 -20.64 18.22 28.81
N THR A 198 -21.85 17.82 28.46
CA THR A 198 -22.70 18.62 27.55
C THR A 198 -23.30 19.85 28.22
N HIS A 199 -23.42 20.92 27.46
CA HIS A 199 -23.91 22.21 27.97
C HIS A 199 -25.44 22.30 28.06
N ASN A 200 -26.16 21.56 27.21
CA ASN A 200 -27.62 21.55 27.18
C ASN A 200 -28.17 20.20 26.65
N ALA A 201 -29.49 20.03 26.78
CA ALA A 201 -30.20 18.83 26.33
C ALA A 201 -30.04 18.56 24.82
N LYS A 202 -30.01 19.62 23.99
CA LYS A 202 -29.82 19.45 22.54
C LYS A 202 -28.46 18.83 22.22
N ARG A 203 -27.40 19.28 22.90
CA ARG A 203 -26.06 18.73 22.71
C ARG A 203 -25.93 17.32 23.29
N SER A 204 -26.57 17.06 24.42
CA SER A 204 -26.71 15.71 24.98
C SER A 204 -27.35 14.73 23.99
N GLN A 205 -28.40 15.16 23.27
CA GLN A 205 -29.00 14.34 22.22
C GLN A 205 -28.01 14.05 21.09
N ILE A 206 -27.28 15.06 20.60
CA ILE A 206 -26.28 14.86 19.53
C ILE A 206 -25.23 13.83 19.94
N ILE A 207 -24.70 13.91 21.17
CA ILE A 207 -23.70 12.92 21.64
C ILE A 207 -24.34 11.53 21.78
N SER A 208 -25.59 11.45 22.25
CA SER A 208 -26.32 10.18 22.29
C SER A 208 -26.51 9.58 20.89
N ASP A 209 -26.79 10.40 19.88
CA ASP A 209 -26.91 9.96 18.49
C ASP A 209 -25.56 9.43 17.96
N LEU A 210 -24.44 10.06 18.33
CA LEU A 210 -23.09 9.56 18.00
C LEU A 210 -22.78 8.23 18.70
N VAL A 211 -23.19 8.05 19.96
CA VAL A 211 -23.06 6.75 20.65
C VAL A 211 -23.80 5.65 19.88
N ILE A 212 -25.04 5.92 19.47
CA ILE A 212 -25.86 4.98 18.71
C ILE A 212 -25.17 4.62 17.39
N HIS A 213 -24.61 5.61 16.68
CA HIS A 213 -23.85 5.39 15.45
C HIS A 213 -22.63 4.49 15.67
N CYS A 214 -21.81 4.76 16.69
CA CYS A 214 -20.63 3.93 16.95
C CYS A 214 -20.98 2.49 17.36
N GLU A 215 -22.11 2.28 18.05
CA GLU A 215 -22.59 0.94 18.41
C GLU A 215 -23.25 0.22 17.22
N ASN A 216 -23.93 0.96 16.35
CA ASN A 216 -24.71 0.44 15.24
C ASN A 216 -24.42 1.24 13.95
N PRO A 217 -23.21 1.09 13.36
CA PRO A 217 -22.83 1.84 12.18
C PRO A 217 -23.73 1.45 11.00
N SER A 218 -24.08 2.44 10.18
CA SER A 218 -24.96 2.25 9.01
C SER A 218 -24.29 1.53 7.83
N TYR A 219 -22.99 1.27 7.92
CA TYR A 219 -22.17 0.63 6.90
C TYR A 219 -21.13 -0.31 7.51
N SER A 220 -20.54 -1.18 6.70
CA SER A 220 -19.48 -2.09 7.15
C SER A 220 -18.22 -1.33 7.50
N LEU A 221 -17.73 -1.52 8.73
CA LEU A 221 -16.43 -1.02 9.17
C LEU A 221 -15.31 -2.03 8.95
N ARG A 222 -15.47 -2.99 8.03
CA ARG A 222 -14.39 -3.95 7.69
C ARG A 222 -13.53 -3.40 6.56
N ASP A 223 -12.25 -3.71 6.62
CA ASP A 223 -11.32 -3.37 5.55
C ASP A 223 -11.55 -4.30 4.36
N GLU A 224 -12.17 -3.76 3.30
CA GLU A 224 -12.31 -4.47 2.02
C GLU A 224 -10.97 -4.40 1.25
N PRO A 225 -10.43 -5.52 0.74
CA PRO A 225 -9.12 -5.53 0.08
C PRO A 225 -8.99 -4.50 -1.06
N GLU A 226 -10.01 -4.40 -1.91
CA GLU A 226 -10.06 -3.43 -3.01
C GLU A 226 -9.95 -1.98 -2.51
N TRP A 227 -10.61 -1.67 -1.38
CA TRP A 227 -10.52 -0.34 -0.79
C TRP A 227 -9.12 -0.07 -0.27
N VAL A 228 -8.50 -1.04 0.42
CA VAL A 228 -7.13 -0.91 0.96
C VAL A 228 -6.14 -0.66 -0.17
N VAL A 229 -6.14 -1.52 -1.19
CA VAL A 229 -5.28 -1.39 -2.39
C VAL A 229 -5.39 0.01 -2.99
N ARG A 230 -6.63 0.43 -3.27
CA ARG A 230 -6.89 1.74 -3.89
C ARG A 230 -6.37 2.89 -3.03
N THR A 231 -6.57 2.83 -1.71
CA THR A 231 -6.09 3.90 -0.82
C THR A 231 -4.58 3.91 -0.69
N GLU A 232 -3.92 2.75 -0.60
CA GLU A 232 -2.47 2.64 -0.54
C GLU A 232 -1.83 3.14 -1.85
N GLU A 233 -2.35 2.77 -3.01
CA GLU A 233 -1.88 3.32 -4.29
C GLU A 233 -2.11 4.85 -4.40
N ASN A 234 -3.26 5.33 -3.90
CA ASN A 234 -3.53 6.76 -3.89
C ASN A 234 -2.51 7.52 -3.05
N TYR A 235 -2.16 7.04 -1.85
CA TYR A 235 -1.29 7.75 -0.91
C TYR A 235 0.21 7.41 -1.03
N LEU A 236 0.57 6.19 -1.40
CA LEU A 236 1.97 5.72 -1.52
C LEU A 236 2.41 5.50 -2.97
N GLY A 237 1.47 5.43 -3.92
CA GLY A 237 1.77 5.07 -5.32
C GLY A 237 1.85 3.56 -5.57
N VAL A 238 1.77 2.75 -4.52
CA VAL A 238 1.81 1.28 -4.59
C VAL A 238 1.01 0.69 -3.42
N SER A 239 0.44 -0.50 -3.62
CA SER A 239 -0.19 -1.28 -2.56
C SER A 239 0.84 -2.13 -1.81
N LEU A 240 0.82 -2.10 -0.49
CA LEU A 240 1.71 -2.85 0.39
C LEU A 240 1.00 -4.05 1.03
N SER A 241 -0.26 -3.89 1.43
CA SER A 241 -0.99 -4.87 2.23
C SER A 241 -1.59 -5.99 1.40
N HIS A 242 -2.17 -5.65 0.25
CA HIS A 242 -2.92 -6.58 -0.61
C HIS A 242 -2.52 -6.43 -2.07
N SER A 243 -2.61 -7.53 -2.82
CA SER A 243 -2.60 -7.44 -4.28
C SER A 243 -4.01 -7.24 -4.83
N ARG A 244 -4.12 -6.59 -6.00
CA ARG A 244 -5.42 -6.38 -6.68
C ARG A 244 -6.18 -7.68 -6.95
N ILE A 245 -5.46 -8.77 -7.21
CA ILE A 245 -6.06 -10.07 -7.49
C ILE A 245 -6.70 -10.76 -6.27
N GLU A 246 -6.35 -10.37 -5.04
CA GLU A 246 -6.92 -10.97 -3.82
C GLU A 246 -8.41 -10.67 -3.64
N SER A 247 -8.90 -9.58 -4.26
CA SER A 247 -10.32 -9.23 -4.27
C SER A 247 -11.17 -10.16 -5.16
N TYR A 248 -10.55 -11.02 -5.98
CA TYR A 248 -11.22 -11.79 -7.02
C TYR A 248 -11.18 -13.30 -6.75
N ASN A 249 -12.11 -14.04 -7.36
CA ASN A 249 -12.10 -15.50 -7.27
C ASN A 249 -10.98 -16.11 -8.13
N THR A 250 -9.86 -16.43 -7.49
CA THR A 250 -8.68 -17.02 -8.12
C THR A 250 -8.65 -18.56 -8.08
N SER A 251 -9.77 -19.23 -7.76
CA SER A 251 -9.81 -20.71 -7.58
C SER A 251 -9.36 -21.51 -8.80
N LEU A 252 -9.39 -20.92 -10.00
CA LEU A 252 -8.91 -21.55 -11.23
C LEU A 252 -7.40 -21.42 -11.44
N ALA A 253 -6.73 -20.53 -10.70
CA ALA A 253 -5.28 -20.41 -10.71
C ALA A 253 -4.66 -21.56 -9.91
N ASN A 254 -3.53 -22.06 -10.39
CA ASN A 254 -2.82 -23.17 -9.75
C ASN A 254 -1.34 -22.87 -9.51
N THR A 255 -0.86 -21.70 -9.96
CA THR A 255 0.53 -21.31 -9.97
C THR A 255 0.64 -19.81 -9.69
N THR A 256 1.57 -19.41 -8.83
CA THR A 256 1.94 -17.99 -8.66
C THR A 256 3.11 -17.61 -9.57
N ILE A 257 3.33 -16.32 -9.76
CA ILE A 257 4.46 -15.81 -10.53
C ILE A 257 5.78 -16.31 -9.95
N LYS A 258 5.96 -16.27 -8.62
CA LYS A 258 7.19 -16.74 -7.99
C LYS A 258 7.41 -18.23 -8.18
N GLU A 259 6.36 -19.05 -8.07
CA GLU A 259 6.45 -20.49 -8.36
C GLU A 259 6.85 -20.74 -9.82
N PHE A 260 6.28 -19.99 -10.77
CA PHE A 260 6.68 -20.05 -12.17
C PHE A 260 8.14 -19.64 -12.34
N SER A 261 8.57 -18.50 -11.81
CA SER A 261 9.97 -18.05 -11.88
C SER A 261 10.94 -19.05 -11.23
N SER A 262 10.52 -19.75 -10.18
CA SER A 262 11.32 -20.79 -9.51
C SER A 262 11.44 -22.12 -10.28
N GLY A 263 10.68 -22.28 -11.37
CA GLY A 263 10.79 -23.45 -12.24
C GLY A 263 9.55 -24.33 -12.35
N LYS A 264 8.37 -23.95 -11.83
CA LYS A 264 7.13 -24.72 -12.00
C LYS A 264 6.67 -24.71 -13.46
N ARG A 265 6.45 -25.89 -14.06
CA ARG A 265 6.10 -26.06 -15.48
C ARG A 265 4.86 -26.91 -15.70
N GLY A 266 4.40 -26.95 -16.96
CA GLY A 266 3.24 -27.71 -17.39
C GLY A 266 2.04 -26.79 -17.63
N ASN A 267 0.85 -27.23 -17.20
CA ASN A 267 -0.39 -26.47 -17.32
C ASN A 267 -0.45 -25.37 -16.26
N VAL A 268 0.21 -24.25 -16.54
CA VAL A 268 0.34 -23.10 -15.63
C VAL A 268 -0.85 -22.17 -15.84
N LYS A 269 -1.54 -21.86 -14.73
CA LYS A 269 -2.61 -20.87 -14.66
C LYS A 269 -2.27 -19.87 -13.56
N MET A 270 -2.01 -18.63 -13.94
CA MET A 270 -1.65 -17.55 -13.02
C MET A 270 -2.76 -16.50 -13.01
N ALA A 271 -3.29 -16.19 -11.83
CA ALA A 271 -4.13 -15.01 -11.64
C ALA A 271 -3.21 -13.80 -11.47
N VAL A 272 -3.35 -12.80 -12.33
CA VAL A 272 -2.44 -11.65 -12.40
C VAL A 272 -3.20 -10.37 -12.71
N THR A 273 -2.63 -9.24 -12.29
CA THR A 273 -2.99 -7.91 -12.78
C THR A 273 -2.03 -7.53 -13.90
N ILE A 274 -2.55 -7.04 -15.03
CA ILE A 274 -1.73 -6.56 -16.14
C ILE A 274 -1.15 -5.20 -15.79
N SER A 275 0.17 -5.07 -15.81
CA SER A 275 0.88 -3.83 -15.43
C SER A 275 1.38 -3.02 -16.62
N ASP A 276 1.68 -3.64 -17.76
CA ASP A 276 2.07 -2.95 -19.00
C ASP A 276 1.77 -3.83 -20.22
N VAL A 277 1.48 -3.20 -21.37
CA VAL A 277 1.19 -3.89 -22.64
C VAL A 277 1.92 -3.22 -23.79
N LYS A 278 2.98 -3.86 -24.28
CA LYS A 278 3.77 -3.42 -25.43
C LYS A 278 3.33 -4.13 -26.70
N LYS A 279 2.60 -3.41 -27.56
CA LYS A 279 2.18 -3.92 -28.86
C LYS A 279 3.36 -3.99 -29.83
N TYR A 280 3.42 -5.07 -30.60
CA TYR A 280 4.44 -5.31 -31.60
C TYR A 280 3.82 -5.84 -32.90
N VAL A 281 4.15 -5.23 -34.03
CA VAL A 281 3.71 -5.73 -35.34
C VAL A 281 4.71 -6.76 -35.84
N THR A 282 4.22 -7.97 -36.10
CA THR A 282 5.05 -9.07 -36.61
C THR A 282 5.64 -8.73 -37.99
N LYS A 283 6.97 -8.83 -38.11
CA LYS A 283 7.69 -8.42 -39.33
C LYS A 283 7.98 -9.56 -40.30
N ARG A 284 7.87 -10.82 -39.86
CA ARG A 284 8.27 -12.03 -40.58
C ARG A 284 7.31 -13.19 -40.29
N GLY A 285 7.21 -14.14 -41.21
CA GLY A 285 6.37 -15.34 -41.07
C GLY A 285 4.97 -15.20 -41.69
N LYS A 286 4.13 -16.23 -41.50
CA LYS A 286 2.78 -16.31 -42.09
C LYS A 286 1.84 -15.21 -41.60
N MET A 287 2.07 -14.70 -40.39
CA MET A 287 1.25 -13.66 -39.75
C MET A 287 1.81 -12.25 -39.93
N LYS A 288 2.73 -12.03 -40.88
CA LYS A 288 3.37 -10.72 -41.10
C LYS A 288 2.33 -9.59 -41.22
N GLY A 289 2.55 -8.51 -40.47
CA GLY A 289 1.66 -7.34 -40.43
C GLY A 289 0.57 -7.43 -39.36
N VAL A 290 0.44 -8.58 -38.67
CA VAL A 290 -0.51 -8.74 -37.57
C VAL A 290 0.15 -8.36 -36.24
N GLU A 291 -0.61 -7.71 -35.37
CA GLU A 291 -0.20 -7.32 -34.03
C GLU A 291 -0.08 -8.54 -33.09
N MET A 292 0.96 -8.52 -32.27
CA MET A 292 1.14 -9.34 -31.07
C MET A 292 1.46 -8.41 -29.89
N ALA A 293 1.54 -8.94 -28.67
CA ALA A 293 1.91 -8.13 -27.51
C ALA A 293 2.92 -8.83 -26.59
N PHE A 294 3.76 -8.02 -25.95
CA PHE A 294 4.51 -8.40 -24.76
C PHE A 294 3.85 -7.72 -23.57
N ILE A 295 3.59 -8.49 -22.52
CA ILE A 295 2.82 -8.05 -21.35
C ILE A 295 3.71 -8.17 -20.12
N CYS A 296 3.63 -7.17 -19.25
CA CYS A 296 4.09 -7.27 -17.87
C CYS A 296 2.87 -7.54 -16.98
N ALA A 297 3.04 -8.40 -15.98
CA ALA A 297 1.98 -8.70 -15.04
C ALA A 297 2.51 -8.89 -13.62
N GLU A 298 1.65 -8.69 -12.63
CA GLU A 298 1.97 -8.76 -11.21
C GLU A 298 0.94 -9.58 -10.43
N ASP A 299 1.38 -10.23 -9.35
CA ASP A 299 0.53 -10.97 -8.41
C ASP A 299 0.97 -10.71 -6.95
N HIS A 300 0.36 -11.41 -5.99
CA HIS A 300 0.74 -11.27 -4.58
C HIS A 300 2.15 -11.81 -4.24
N THR A 301 2.82 -12.49 -5.17
CA THR A 301 4.16 -13.07 -4.97
C THR A 301 5.27 -12.34 -5.72
N GLY A 302 4.97 -11.60 -6.78
CA GLY A 302 5.97 -10.93 -7.58
C GLY A 302 5.49 -10.38 -8.91
N THR A 303 6.44 -10.12 -9.81
CA THR A 303 6.19 -9.59 -11.17
C THR A 303 6.87 -10.43 -12.25
N ILE A 304 6.30 -10.40 -13.46
CA ILE A 304 6.86 -11.04 -14.65
C ILE A 304 6.74 -10.12 -15.86
N ASP A 305 7.87 -9.89 -16.55
CA ASP A 305 7.96 -8.97 -17.69
C ASP A 305 8.01 -9.68 -19.06
N THR A 306 8.02 -11.01 -19.04
CA THR A 306 8.32 -11.87 -20.19
C THR A 306 7.08 -12.63 -20.67
N ILE A 307 5.88 -12.06 -20.53
CA ILE A 307 4.66 -12.68 -21.07
C ILE A 307 4.51 -12.34 -22.55
N THR A 308 4.52 -13.36 -23.40
CA THR A 308 4.33 -13.23 -24.85
C THR A 308 2.92 -13.66 -25.25
N VAL A 309 2.21 -12.77 -25.94
CA VAL A 309 0.90 -13.05 -26.54
C VAL A 309 1.03 -12.97 -28.05
N PHE A 310 1.11 -14.13 -28.70
CA PHE A 310 1.20 -14.21 -30.15
C PHE A 310 -0.07 -13.71 -30.85
N ALA A 311 0.09 -13.35 -32.12
CA ALA A 311 -0.93 -12.69 -32.93
C ALA A 311 -2.34 -13.33 -32.87
N ASP A 312 -2.42 -14.66 -32.97
CA ASP A 312 -3.70 -15.38 -32.94
C ASP A 312 -4.44 -15.20 -31.62
N ASN A 313 -3.71 -15.22 -30.50
CA ASN A 313 -4.28 -15.04 -29.17
C ASN A 313 -4.50 -13.56 -28.84
N TRP A 314 -3.62 -12.68 -29.33
CA TRP A 314 -3.82 -11.23 -29.20
C TRP A 314 -5.12 -10.80 -29.87
N GLN A 315 -5.42 -11.25 -31.09
CA GLN A 315 -6.67 -10.90 -31.76
C GLN A 315 -7.93 -11.34 -30.98
N LYS A 316 -7.87 -12.49 -30.29
CA LYS A 316 -8.97 -13.02 -29.49
C LYS A 316 -9.15 -12.27 -28.17
N PHE A 317 -8.05 -11.98 -27.47
CA PHE A 317 -8.08 -11.53 -26.08
C PHE A 317 -7.67 -10.07 -25.88
N LYS A 318 -7.35 -9.30 -26.93
CA LYS A 318 -6.93 -7.89 -26.82
C LYS A 318 -7.88 -6.99 -26.03
N ASN A 319 -9.17 -7.33 -25.96
CA ASN A 319 -10.18 -6.53 -25.25
C ASN A 319 -10.08 -6.68 -23.73
N VAL A 320 -9.52 -7.80 -23.25
CA VAL A 320 -9.32 -8.07 -21.82
C VAL A 320 -7.85 -7.91 -21.41
N LEU A 321 -6.93 -7.86 -22.37
CA LEU A 321 -5.50 -7.66 -22.15
C LEU A 321 -5.11 -6.17 -22.19
N TYR A 322 -5.58 -5.40 -21.22
CA TYR A 322 -5.26 -3.98 -21.03
C TYR A 322 -4.71 -3.71 -19.62
N GLU A 323 -3.95 -2.62 -19.47
CA GLU A 323 -3.33 -2.21 -18.22
C GLU A 323 -4.37 -2.01 -17.10
N GLY A 324 -4.10 -2.60 -15.94
CA GLY A 324 -4.96 -2.58 -14.76
C GLY A 324 -6.02 -3.68 -14.73
N ASN A 325 -6.22 -4.47 -15.80
CA ASN A 325 -7.19 -5.56 -15.79
C ASN A 325 -6.67 -6.77 -15.00
N ASN A 326 -7.59 -7.47 -14.33
CA ASN A 326 -7.30 -8.70 -13.59
C ASN A 326 -7.73 -9.91 -14.43
N VAL A 327 -6.80 -10.83 -14.68
CA VAL A 327 -7.05 -11.97 -15.56
C VAL A 327 -6.38 -13.23 -15.01
N ILE A 328 -6.90 -14.40 -15.39
CA ILE A 328 -6.17 -15.66 -15.30
C ILE A 328 -5.55 -15.93 -16.66
N LEU A 329 -4.22 -15.95 -16.69
CA LEU A 329 -3.45 -16.35 -17.85
C LEU A 329 -3.15 -17.85 -17.77
N LYS A 330 -3.55 -18.59 -18.80
CA LYS A 330 -3.19 -19.99 -18.98
C LYS A 330 -2.16 -20.11 -20.11
N GLY A 331 -1.13 -20.91 -19.89
CA GLY A 331 -0.05 -21.00 -20.86
C GLY A 331 1.08 -21.92 -20.44
N GLN A 332 2.19 -21.81 -21.17
CA GLN A 332 3.37 -22.63 -21.02
C GLN A 332 4.65 -21.79 -21.09
N ASP A 333 5.75 -22.37 -20.65
CA ASP A 333 7.09 -21.78 -20.69
C ASP A 333 7.61 -21.68 -22.15
N SER A 334 8.27 -20.58 -22.48
CA SER A 334 8.88 -20.29 -23.79
C SER A 334 10.10 -21.16 -24.13
N ARG A 335 10.69 -21.87 -23.16
CA ARG A 335 11.97 -22.61 -23.32
C ARG A 335 11.98 -23.77 -24.33
N ASN A 336 10.88 -24.02 -25.04
CA ASN A 336 10.81 -25.00 -26.13
C ASN A 336 11.25 -24.48 -27.52
N ILE A 337 11.66 -23.21 -27.68
CA ILE A 337 12.08 -22.67 -28.98
C ILE A 337 13.55 -22.21 -28.91
N ARG A 338 14.46 -23.12 -29.30
CA ARG A 338 15.88 -22.90 -29.69
C ARG A 338 16.66 -21.85 -28.88
N ASN A 339 17.54 -22.35 -28.01
CA ASN A 339 18.68 -21.68 -27.38
C ASN A 339 18.37 -20.51 -26.42
N GLN A 340 18.36 -20.84 -25.11
CA GLN A 340 18.84 -20.03 -23.97
C GLN A 340 18.51 -18.52 -23.94
N ILE A 341 17.58 -18.11 -23.05
CA ILE A 341 17.82 -17.26 -21.85
C ILE A 341 16.51 -16.69 -21.26
N ASP A 342 15.41 -16.61 -22.01
CA ASP A 342 14.20 -15.99 -21.46
C ASP A 342 13.31 -17.02 -20.77
N ASP A 343 13.19 -16.92 -19.43
CA ASP A 343 12.12 -17.54 -18.64
C ASP A 343 10.79 -16.81 -18.96
N GLY A 344 10.32 -16.99 -20.19
CA GLY A 344 9.12 -16.35 -20.74
C GLY A 344 7.88 -17.21 -20.58
N PHE A 345 6.72 -16.55 -20.49
CA PHE A 345 5.43 -17.21 -20.44
C PHE A 345 4.67 -16.96 -21.74
N ILE A 346 4.25 -18.01 -22.44
CA ILE A 346 3.46 -17.92 -23.66
C ILE A 346 1.99 -18.13 -23.31
N VAL A 347 1.15 -17.13 -23.59
CA VAL A 347 -0.28 -17.19 -23.33
C VAL A 347 -0.98 -18.07 -24.37
N GLU A 348 -1.73 -19.06 -23.89
CA GLU A 348 -2.58 -19.93 -24.70
C GLU A 348 -4.07 -19.57 -24.58
N ASP A 349 -4.50 -19.15 -23.39
CA ASP A 349 -5.90 -18.83 -23.07
C ASP A 349 -5.98 -17.79 -21.95
N VAL A 350 -7.05 -17.01 -21.91
CA VAL A 350 -7.25 -15.90 -20.96
C VAL A 350 -8.68 -15.93 -20.42
N ILE A 351 -8.81 -15.87 -19.10
CA ILE A 351 -10.10 -15.75 -18.42
C ILE A 351 -10.10 -14.41 -17.68
N GLU A 352 -11.07 -13.55 -17.97
CA GLU A 352 -11.24 -12.29 -17.23
C GLU A 352 -11.79 -12.55 -15.82
N LEU A 353 -11.20 -11.90 -14.82
CA LEU A 353 -11.69 -11.93 -13.45
C LEU A 353 -12.65 -10.76 -13.26
N SER A 354 -13.91 -11.09 -12.99
CA SER A 354 -15.01 -10.14 -12.75
C SER A 354 -15.41 -10.11 -11.29
#